data_AF-A0A532TWE7-F1
#
_entry.id   AF-A0A532TWE7-F1
#
_cell.length_a   1.000
_cell.length_b   1.000
_cell.length_c   1.000
_cell.angle_alpha   90.00
_cell.angle_beta   90.00
_cell.angle_gamma   90.00
#
_symmetry.space_group_name_H-M   'P 1'
#
loop_
_entity.id
_entity.type
_entity.pdbx_description
1 polymer ?
#
loop_
_entity_poly.entity_id
_entity_poly.type
_entity_poly.pdbx_seq_one_letter_code
_entity_poly.pdbx_strand_id
1 'polypeptide(L)'
;MVRLFGKKKEAPKAVAACTCPLCKFMDLLEPELKGKPYEESLLKFIISPTNVGDESPKEIEKRAKDAVKKGKIEEARISYLTLIGNALAKENVSAKDVRGYLEEYKLFLKKHKLPATEYYPSVEDCSNVMNHADEIIGVVRKAYQEVKSPEK
;
A
#
# COMPACT_ATOMS: atom_id res chain seq x y z
N MET A 1 -5.93 48.01 38.05
CA MET A 1 -6.60 46.69 38.10
C MET A 1 -6.78 46.22 36.65
N VAL A 2 -5.83 45.45 36.10
CA VAL A 2 -5.91 44.97 34.70
C VAL A 2 -6.03 43.45 34.75
N ARG A 3 -7.25 42.94 34.58
CA ARG A 3 -7.50 41.51 34.41
C ARG A 3 -7.05 41.13 33.00
N LEU A 4 -5.85 40.55 32.90
CA LEU A 4 -5.40 39.86 31.71
C LEU A 4 -6.23 38.58 31.56
N PHE A 5 -7.22 38.63 30.67
CA PHE A 5 -7.94 37.44 30.22
C PHE A 5 -6.96 36.51 29.49
N GLY A 6 -6.49 35.48 30.20
CA GLY A 6 -5.81 34.35 29.59
C GLY A 6 -6.77 33.67 28.61
N LYS A 7 -6.53 33.84 27.31
CA LYS A 7 -7.19 33.03 26.28
C LYS A 7 -6.85 31.56 26.56
N LYS A 8 -7.84 30.77 26.98
CA LYS A 8 -7.73 29.31 27.01
C LYS A 8 -7.32 28.87 25.60
N LYS A 9 -6.16 28.22 25.48
CA LYS A 9 -5.81 27.46 24.28
C LYS A 9 -6.83 26.33 24.21
N GLU A 10 -7.87 26.49 23.39
CA GLU A 10 -8.69 25.36 22.97
C GLU A 10 -7.74 24.35 22.31
N ALA A 11 -7.72 23.13 22.83
CA ALA A 11 -7.09 22.01 22.14
C ALA A 11 -7.69 21.94 20.73
N PRO A 12 -6.89 21.65 19.69
CA PRO A 12 -7.43 21.52 18.35
C PRO A 12 -8.59 20.51 18.40
N LYS A 13 -9.77 20.94 17.94
CA LYS A 13 -10.95 20.07 17.82
C LYS A 13 -10.47 18.78 17.18
N ALA A 14 -10.69 17.65 17.86
CA ALA A 14 -10.36 16.33 17.33
C ALA A 14 -10.89 16.28 15.89
N VAL A 15 -9.97 16.17 14.93
CA VAL A 15 -10.33 16.01 13.52
C VAL A 15 -11.18 14.75 13.48
N ALA A 16 -12.41 14.86 12.96
CA ALA A 16 -13.29 13.72 12.84
C ALA A 16 -12.51 12.60 12.14
N ALA A 17 -12.41 11.44 12.77
CA ALA A 17 -11.71 10.29 12.21
C ALA A 17 -12.24 10.05 10.80
N CYS A 18 -11.35 10.04 9.81
CA CYS A 18 -11.71 9.78 8.44
C CYS A 18 -12.38 8.39 8.36
N THR A 19 -13.63 8.33 7.92
CA THR A 19 -14.42 7.07 7.91
C THR A 19 -14.42 6.37 6.56
N CYS A 20 -13.60 6.81 5.60
CA CYS A 20 -13.56 6.18 4.29
C CYS A 20 -12.98 4.76 4.38
N PRO A 21 -13.30 3.86 3.43
CA PRO A 21 -12.84 2.47 3.46
C PRO A 21 -11.32 2.32 3.60
N LEU A 22 -10.55 3.23 3.00
CA LEU A 22 -9.09 3.25 3.13
C LEU A 22 -8.66 3.61 4.56
N CYS A 23 -9.24 4.64 5.17
CA CYS A 23 -8.91 5.02 6.54
C CYS A 23 -9.22 3.86 7.51
N LYS A 24 -10.37 3.19 7.35
CA LYS A 24 -10.69 1.97 8.13
C LYS A 24 -9.69 0.83 7.88
N PHE A 25 -9.30 0.62 6.63
CA PHE A 25 -8.30 -0.39 6.28
C PHE A 25 -6.95 -0.10 6.96
N MET A 26 -6.51 1.16 6.94
CA MET A 26 -5.28 1.59 7.59
C MET A 26 -5.37 1.51 9.12
N ASP A 27 -6.50 1.90 9.72
CA ASP A 27 -6.74 1.80 11.17
C ASP A 27 -6.63 0.34 11.68
N LEU A 28 -7.04 -0.62 10.87
CA LEU A 28 -6.92 -2.06 11.18
C LEU A 28 -5.51 -2.58 10.96
N LEU A 29 -4.81 -2.05 9.95
CA LEU A 29 -3.53 -2.58 9.52
C LEU A 29 -2.35 -2.01 10.32
N GLU A 30 -2.32 -0.70 10.57
CA GLU A 30 -1.21 -0.04 11.27
C GLU A 30 -0.85 -0.68 12.62
N PRO A 31 -1.79 -1.08 13.50
CA PRO A 31 -1.47 -1.75 14.75
C PRO A 31 -0.76 -3.10 14.56
N GLU A 32 -1.14 -3.87 13.54
CA GLU A 32 -0.57 -5.19 13.23
C GLU A 32 0.82 -5.06 12.58
N LEU A 33 1.08 -3.94 11.90
CA LEU A 33 2.38 -3.66 11.28
C LEU A 33 3.38 -3.03 12.24
N LYS A 34 2.92 -2.40 13.32
CA LYS A 34 3.77 -1.61 14.20
C LYS A 34 4.97 -2.40 14.73
N GLY A 35 6.17 -1.91 14.43
CA GLY A 35 7.43 -2.50 14.85
C GLY A 35 7.86 -3.73 14.04
N LYS A 36 7.15 -4.05 12.95
CA LYS A 36 7.56 -5.11 12.02
C LYS A 36 8.66 -4.60 11.09
N PRO A 37 9.62 -5.46 10.70
CA PRO A 37 10.73 -5.05 9.84
C PRO A 37 10.27 -4.57 8.45
N TYR A 38 9.08 -4.96 8.02
CA TYR A 38 8.50 -4.63 6.71
C TYR A 38 7.44 -3.52 6.75
N GLU A 39 7.18 -2.90 7.91
CA GLU A 39 6.12 -1.89 8.11
C GLU A 39 6.20 -0.78 7.07
N GLU A 40 7.29 0.00 7.07
CA GLU A 40 7.47 1.14 6.16
C GLU A 40 7.48 0.72 4.69
N SER A 41 8.11 -0.42 4.38
CA SER A 41 8.17 -0.94 3.02
C SER A 41 6.80 -1.36 2.51
N LEU A 42 6.01 -2.04 3.34
CA LEU A 42 4.66 -2.48 2.99
C LEU A 42 3.76 -1.28 2.77
N LEU A 43 3.76 -0.29 3.68
CA LEU A 43 2.93 0.91 3.60
C LEU A 43 3.01 1.57 2.21
N LYS A 44 4.21 1.70 1.63
CA LYS A 44 4.40 2.25 0.27
C LYS A 44 3.64 1.51 -0.85
N PHE A 45 3.29 0.24 -0.67
CA PHE A 45 2.49 -0.54 -1.62
C PHE A 45 0.97 -0.43 -1.41
N ILE A 46 0.52 -0.11 -0.18
CA ILE A 46 -0.89 -0.22 0.24
C ILE A 46 -1.57 1.12 0.57
N ILE A 47 -0.83 2.24 0.62
CA ILE A 47 -1.37 3.57 0.98
C ILE A 47 -2.40 4.12 -0.04
N SER A 48 -2.56 3.56 -1.25
CA SER A 48 -3.50 4.11 -2.23
C SER A 48 -4.82 3.34 -2.29
N PRO A 49 -5.99 4.01 -2.24
CA PRO A 49 -7.29 3.38 -2.47
C PRO A 49 -7.43 2.84 -3.91
N THR A 50 -6.54 3.25 -4.83
CA THR A 50 -6.47 2.70 -6.18
C THR A 50 -5.80 1.32 -6.23
N ASN A 51 -4.99 0.96 -5.22
CA ASN A 51 -4.17 -0.25 -5.29
C ASN A 51 -4.93 -1.50 -4.90
N VAL A 52 -6.03 -1.36 -4.17
CA VAL A 52 -6.85 -2.49 -3.75
C VAL A 52 -8.26 -2.30 -4.31
N GLY A 53 -8.50 -2.88 -5.48
CA GLY A 53 -9.74 -2.73 -6.24
C GLY A 53 -10.24 -4.06 -6.79
N ASP A 54 -11.36 -4.02 -7.50
CA ASP A 54 -12.00 -5.23 -8.04
C ASP A 54 -11.31 -5.77 -9.31
N GLU A 55 -10.51 -4.93 -9.99
CA GLU A 55 -9.80 -5.29 -11.23
C GLU A 55 -8.91 -6.53 -11.05
N SER A 56 -8.87 -7.40 -12.07
CA SER A 56 -8.08 -8.62 -11.98
C SER A 56 -6.56 -8.32 -12.05
N PRO A 57 -5.72 -9.03 -11.30
CA PRO A 57 -4.26 -8.87 -11.38
C PRO A 57 -3.71 -9.00 -12.82
N LYS A 58 -4.31 -9.88 -13.64
CA LYS A 58 -3.89 -10.08 -15.04
C LYS A 58 -4.11 -8.84 -15.92
N GLU A 59 -5.19 -8.09 -15.72
CA GLU A 59 -5.47 -6.86 -16.47
C GLU A 59 -4.49 -5.75 -16.09
N ILE A 60 -4.23 -5.60 -14.78
CA ILE A 60 -3.26 -4.63 -14.26
C ILE A 60 -1.85 -4.98 -14.74
N GLU A 61 -1.47 -6.27 -14.72
CA GLU A 61 -0.19 -6.76 -15.22
C GLU A 61 0.00 -6.44 -16.71
N LYS A 62 -1.03 -6.68 -17.54
CA LYS A 62 -1.00 -6.33 -18.96
C LYS A 62 -0.79 -4.82 -19.15
N ARG A 63 -1.49 -4.00 -18.36
CA ARG A 63 -1.36 -2.53 -18.39
C ARG A 63 0.06 -2.08 -18.02
N ALA A 64 0.64 -2.65 -16.97
CA ALA A 64 2.01 -2.37 -16.55
C ALA A 64 3.00 -2.70 -17.69
N LYS A 65 2.89 -3.90 -18.27
CA LYS A 65 3.77 -4.35 -19.36
C LYS A 65 3.60 -3.50 -20.62
N ASP A 66 2.38 -3.09 -20.97
CA ASP A 66 2.12 -2.22 -22.11
C ASP A 66 2.64 -0.80 -21.89
N ALA A 67 2.56 -0.25 -20.68
CA ALA A 67 3.14 1.04 -20.33
C ALA A 67 4.67 1.02 -20.45
N VAL A 68 5.33 -0.05 -19.98
CA VAL A 68 6.78 -0.25 -20.16
C VAL A 68 7.16 -0.26 -21.63
N LYS A 69 6.43 -1.01 -22.47
CA LYS A 69 6.68 -1.08 -23.93
C LYS A 69 6.53 0.28 -24.61
N LYS A 70 5.59 1.10 -24.15
CA LYS A 70 5.34 2.45 -24.67
C LYS A 70 6.28 3.52 -24.09
N GLY A 71 7.22 3.15 -23.22
CA GLY A 71 8.15 4.09 -22.57
C GLY A 71 7.47 4.97 -21.51
N LYS A 72 6.26 4.64 -21.07
CA LYS A 72 5.49 5.41 -20.10
C LYS A 72 5.82 4.95 -18.68
N ILE A 73 6.98 5.36 -18.20
CA ILE A 73 7.60 4.82 -16.98
C ILE A 73 6.77 5.09 -15.72
N GLU A 74 6.18 6.28 -15.59
CA GLU A 74 5.35 6.62 -14.43
C GLU A 74 4.04 5.82 -14.40
N GLU A 75 3.36 5.69 -15.55
CA GLU A 75 2.16 4.84 -15.68
C GLU A 75 2.49 3.37 -15.37
N ALA A 76 3.65 2.88 -15.81
CA ALA A 76 4.12 1.54 -15.49
C ALA A 76 4.36 1.38 -13.98
N ARG A 77 5.00 2.36 -13.35
CA ARG A 77 5.26 2.36 -11.90
C ARG A 77 3.96 2.29 -11.11
N ILE A 78 3.00 3.14 -11.42
CA ILE A 78 1.67 3.14 -10.78
C ILE A 78 0.98 1.79 -10.98
N SER A 79 1.00 1.26 -12.20
CA SER A 79 0.37 -0.03 -12.51
C SER A 79 1.00 -1.19 -11.72
N TYR A 80 2.33 -1.19 -11.52
CA TYR A 80 2.99 -2.20 -10.67
C TYR A 80 2.59 -2.10 -9.20
N LEU A 81 2.47 -0.88 -8.65
CA LEU A 81 2.02 -0.70 -7.26
C LEU A 81 0.58 -1.17 -7.08
N THR A 82 -0.28 -0.83 -8.04
CA THR A 82 -1.65 -1.31 -8.06
C THR A 82 -1.70 -2.83 -8.16
N LEU A 83 -0.89 -3.44 -9.02
CA LEU A 83 -0.81 -4.91 -9.14
C LEU A 83 -0.42 -5.57 -7.82
N ILE A 84 0.66 -5.08 -7.19
CA ILE A 84 1.20 -5.68 -5.96
C ILE A 84 0.24 -5.48 -4.78
N GLY A 85 -0.28 -4.26 -4.59
CA GLY A 85 -1.27 -3.98 -3.55
C GLY A 85 -2.53 -4.85 -3.71
N ASN A 86 -3.01 -5.01 -4.95
CA ASN A 86 -4.17 -5.84 -5.25
C ASN A 86 -3.89 -7.33 -4.98
N ALA A 87 -2.72 -7.80 -5.40
CA ALA A 87 -2.28 -9.18 -5.21
C ALA A 87 -2.15 -9.56 -3.73
N LEU A 88 -1.67 -8.63 -2.90
CA LEU A 88 -1.59 -8.81 -1.44
C LEU A 88 -2.98 -8.98 -0.81
N ALA A 89 -3.97 -8.20 -1.27
CA ALA A 89 -5.31 -8.18 -0.68
C ALA A 89 -6.28 -9.26 -1.21
N LYS A 90 -6.08 -9.80 -2.41
CA LYS A 90 -6.98 -10.80 -3.00
C LYS A 90 -6.70 -12.22 -2.54
N GLU A 91 -7.72 -12.94 -2.08
CA GLU A 91 -7.61 -14.31 -1.54
C GLU A 91 -7.09 -15.35 -2.54
N ASN A 92 -7.40 -15.18 -3.82
CA ASN A 92 -7.09 -16.15 -4.87
C ASN A 92 -5.69 -16.00 -5.49
N VAL A 93 -4.86 -15.12 -4.95
CA VAL A 93 -3.48 -14.92 -5.40
C VAL A 93 -2.53 -15.67 -4.46
N SER A 94 -1.59 -16.44 -4.97
CA SER A 94 -0.65 -17.15 -4.09
C SER A 94 0.50 -16.23 -3.65
N ALA A 95 1.14 -16.54 -2.53
CA ALA A 95 2.36 -15.83 -2.13
C ALA A 95 3.47 -15.95 -3.19
N LYS A 96 3.49 -17.06 -3.95
CA LYS A 96 4.41 -17.23 -5.08
C LYS A 96 4.16 -16.19 -6.18
N ASP A 97 2.90 -15.89 -6.49
CA ASP A 97 2.55 -14.90 -7.50
C ASP A 97 2.92 -13.49 -7.04
N VAL A 98 2.62 -13.15 -5.77
CA VAL A 98 3.03 -11.87 -5.16
C VAL A 98 4.55 -11.68 -5.26
N ARG A 99 5.33 -12.71 -4.91
CA ARG A 99 6.80 -12.68 -5.05
C ARG A 99 7.24 -12.49 -6.50
N GLY A 100 6.55 -13.14 -7.45
CA GLY A 100 6.78 -12.93 -8.88
C GLY A 100 6.58 -11.48 -9.31
N TYR A 101 5.49 -10.85 -8.88
CA TYR A 101 5.21 -9.44 -9.19
C TYR A 101 6.22 -8.48 -8.54
N LEU A 102 6.64 -8.76 -7.30
CA LEU A 102 7.69 -7.99 -6.62
C LEU A 102 9.04 -8.09 -7.35
N GLU A 103 9.41 -9.28 -7.81
CA GLU A 103 10.66 -9.48 -8.57
C GLU A 103 10.60 -8.78 -9.94
N GLU A 104 9.47 -8.85 -10.65
CA GLU A 104 9.27 -8.08 -11.88
C GLU A 104 9.43 -6.57 -11.65
N TYR A 105 8.78 -6.03 -10.61
CA TYR A 105 8.88 -4.60 -10.29
C TYR A 105 10.31 -4.21 -9.86
N LYS A 106 11.00 -5.08 -9.11
CA LYS A 106 12.41 -4.89 -8.74
C LYS A 106 13.33 -4.81 -9.97
N LEU A 107 13.12 -5.66 -10.97
CA LEU A 107 13.85 -5.61 -12.24
C LEU A 107 13.54 -4.31 -13.01
N PHE A 108 12.28 -3.88 -13.02
CA PHE A 108 11.87 -2.60 -13.60
C PHE A 108 12.60 -1.42 -12.93
N LEU A 109 12.62 -1.35 -11.60
CA LEU A 109 13.31 -0.30 -10.85
C LEU A 109 14.80 -0.24 -11.19
N LYS A 110 15.48 -1.40 -11.22
CA LYS A 110 16.91 -1.49 -11.58
C LYS A 110 17.18 -1.02 -13.00
N LYS A 111 16.35 -1.44 -13.96
CA LYS A 111 16.50 -1.09 -15.38
C LYS A 111 16.37 0.41 -15.62
N HIS A 112 15.42 1.05 -14.95
CA HIS A 112 15.10 2.46 -15.15
C HIS A 112 15.80 3.41 -14.17
N LYS A 113 16.62 2.89 -13.24
CA LYS A 113 17.39 3.66 -12.25
C LYS A 113 16.53 4.69 -11.50
N LEU A 114 15.30 4.30 -11.16
CA LEU A 114 14.35 5.19 -10.50
C LEU A 114 14.78 5.42 -9.05
N PRO A 115 14.78 6.68 -8.57
CA PRO A 115 15.14 6.97 -7.19
C PRO A 115 14.09 6.42 -6.23
N ALA A 116 14.57 6.02 -5.06
CA ALA A 116 13.72 5.80 -3.90
C ALA A 116 13.12 7.15 -3.48
N THR A 117 11.85 7.12 -3.07
CA THR A 117 11.19 8.30 -2.50
C THR A 117 10.37 7.84 -1.31
N GLU A 118 9.88 8.77 -0.52
CA GLU A 118 8.98 8.48 0.59
C GLU A 118 7.71 7.74 0.14
N TYR A 119 7.18 8.10 -1.03
CA TYR A 119 5.90 7.57 -1.55
C TYR A 119 6.04 6.36 -2.46
N TYR A 120 7.23 6.14 -3.03
CA TYR A 120 7.44 5.06 -3.98
C TYR A 120 8.46 4.04 -3.47
N PRO A 121 8.11 2.73 -3.50
CA PRO A 121 9.01 1.67 -3.09
C PRO A 121 10.28 1.60 -3.93
N SER A 122 11.36 1.26 -3.25
CA SER A 122 12.69 0.97 -3.77
C SER A 122 12.91 -0.53 -3.99
N VAL A 123 14.09 -0.88 -4.52
CA VAL A 123 14.54 -2.28 -4.64
C VAL A 123 14.63 -2.98 -3.29
N GLU A 124 15.00 -2.24 -2.25
CA GLU A 124 15.08 -2.74 -0.87
C GLU A 124 13.68 -2.99 -0.31
N ASP A 125 12.75 -2.04 -0.52
CA ASP A 125 11.36 -2.20 -0.11
C ASP A 125 10.72 -3.45 -0.75
N CYS A 126 10.97 -3.69 -2.04
CA CYS A 126 10.52 -4.92 -2.71
C CYS A 126 11.10 -6.18 -2.05
N SER A 127 12.38 -6.15 -1.68
CA SER A 127 13.05 -7.32 -1.09
C SER A 127 12.52 -7.61 0.31
N ASN A 128 12.27 -6.55 1.10
CA ASN A 128 11.73 -6.65 2.43
C ASN A 128 10.31 -7.26 2.41
N VAL A 129 9.41 -6.71 1.58
CA VAL A 129 8.06 -7.26 1.42
C VAL A 129 8.09 -8.70 0.89
N MET A 130 8.99 -9.01 -0.05
CA MET A 130 9.12 -10.35 -0.63
C MET A 130 9.55 -11.41 0.41
N ASN A 131 10.48 -11.06 1.31
CA ASN A 131 10.96 -11.95 2.36
C ASN A 131 9.88 -12.28 3.40
N HIS A 132 8.92 -11.36 3.59
CA HIS A 132 7.83 -11.48 4.57
C HIS A 132 6.47 -11.73 3.91
N ALA A 133 6.43 -12.13 2.64
CA ALA A 133 5.20 -12.16 1.84
C ALA A 133 4.07 -13.01 2.46
N ASP A 134 4.37 -14.18 3.02
CA ASP A 134 3.34 -15.05 3.61
C ASP A 134 2.66 -14.40 4.84
N GLU A 135 3.45 -13.76 5.71
CA GLU A 135 2.95 -13.04 6.89
C GLU A 135 2.14 -11.81 6.48
N ILE A 136 2.70 -11.00 5.57
CA ILE A 136 2.05 -9.79 5.05
C ILE A 136 0.71 -10.12 4.41
N ILE A 137 0.64 -11.17 3.59
CA ILE A 137 -0.60 -11.59 2.93
C ILE A 137 -1.68 -11.91 3.96
N GLY A 138 -1.33 -12.61 5.05
CA GLY A 138 -2.28 -12.92 6.11
C GLY A 138 -2.85 -11.66 6.77
N VAL A 139 -1.98 -10.74 7.16
CA VAL A 139 -2.36 -9.48 7.83
C VAL A 139 -3.20 -8.60 6.91
N VAL A 140 -2.75 -8.39 5.67
CA VAL A 140 -3.43 -7.53 4.68
C VAL A 140 -4.80 -8.08 4.30
N ARG A 141 -4.93 -9.39 4.08
CA ARG A 141 -6.22 -10.00 3.73
C ARG A 141 -7.23 -9.93 4.85
N LYS A 142 -6.80 -10.19 6.08
CA LYS A 142 -7.66 -10.08 7.27
C LYS A 142 -8.24 -8.66 7.36
N ALA A 143 -7.39 -7.64 7.31
CA ALA A 143 -7.84 -6.24 7.34
C ALA A 143 -8.75 -5.89 6.14
N TYR A 144 -8.46 -6.42 4.95
CA TYR A 144 -9.26 -6.13 3.76
C TYR A 144 -10.66 -6.79 3.80
N GLN A 145 -10.75 -8.01 4.33
CA GLN A 145 -12.03 -8.72 4.52
C GLN A 145 -12.94 -7.97 5.49
N GLU A 146 -12.40 -7.48 6.61
CA GLU A 146 -13.16 -6.70 7.61
C GLU A 146 -13.74 -5.41 7.02
N VAL A 147 -13.04 -4.79 6.05
CA VAL A 147 -13.54 -3.59 5.35
C VAL A 147 -14.57 -3.92 4.28
N LYS A 148 -14.44 -5.05 3.56
CA LYS A 148 -15.38 -5.46 2.50
C LYS A 148 -16.65 -6.11 3.03
N SER A 149 -16.57 -6.77 4.16
CA SER A 149 -17.69 -7.41 4.85
C SER A 149 -17.74 -6.90 6.29
N PRO A 150 -18.07 -5.61 6.52
CA PRO A 150 -18.37 -5.17 7.87
C PRO A 150 -19.57 -5.99 8.31
N GLU A 151 -19.40 -6.84 9.33
CA GLU A 151 -20.47 -7.71 9.81
C GLU A 151 -21.78 -6.90 9.98
N LYS A 152 -22.87 -7.48 9.47
CA LYS A 152 -24.24 -6.96 9.57
C LYS A 152 -24.74 -6.93 11.00
#